data_AF-L1ICE6-F1
#
_entry.id   AF-L1ICE6-F1
#
_cell.length_a   1.000
_cell.length_b   1.000
_cell.length_c   1.000
_cell.angle_alpha   90.00
_cell.angle_beta   90.00
_cell.angle_gamma   90.00
#
_symmetry.space_group_name_H-M   'P 1'
#
loop_
_entity.id
_entity.type
_entity.pdbx_description
1 polymer ?
#
loop_
_entity_poly.entity_id
_entity_poly.type
_entity_poly.pdbx_seq_one_letter_code
_entity_poly.pdbx_strand_id
1 'polypeptide(L)'
;MAARAAYRRLMRARELVFRNDLLMLAESRRELRRYFLENRNVSDPEKLKQLMQDVDEAEEMLRHQIVQGERKGDGEYAMNIDPTRHVTMDPNKLPGQK
;
A
#
# COMPACT_ATOMS: atom_id res chain seq x y z
N MET A 1 21.43 3.03 -1.56
CA MET A 1 20.76 2.16 -2.56
C MET A 1 19.41 1.63 -2.08
N ALA A 2 19.31 1.11 -0.84
CA ALA A 2 18.08 0.51 -0.29
C ALA A 2 16.87 1.46 -0.22
N ALA A 3 17.01 2.65 0.36
CA ALA A 3 15.88 3.58 0.55
C ALA A 3 15.19 4.01 -0.78
N ARG A 4 15.95 4.25 -1.85
CA ARG A 4 15.38 4.62 -3.15
C ARG A 4 14.61 3.47 -3.80
N ALA A 5 15.07 2.23 -3.61
CA ALA A 5 14.35 1.05 -4.07
C ALA A 5 13.06 0.86 -3.25
N ALA A 6 13.14 1.02 -1.93
CA ALA A 6 12.02 0.95 -1.01
C ALA A 6 10.93 1.99 -1.33
N TYR A 7 11.33 3.24 -1.59
CA TYR A 7 10.41 4.29 -2.07
C TYR A 7 9.66 3.85 -3.34
N ARG A 8 10.38 3.35 -4.35
CA ARG A 8 9.75 2.88 -5.59
C ARG A 8 8.80 1.69 -5.38
N ARG A 9 9.10 0.80 -4.42
CA ARG A 9 8.22 -0.31 -4.06
C ARG A 9 6.88 0.20 -3.54
N LEU A 10 6.90 1.13 -2.57
CA LEU A 10 5.69 1.77 -2.04
C LEU A 10 4.92 2.58 -3.10
N MET A 11 5.61 3.30 -3.98
CA MET A 11 4.97 4.03 -5.08
C MET A 11 4.18 3.09 -6.00
N ARG A 12 4.69 1.88 -6.26
CA ARG A 12 3.98 0.88 -7.09
C ARG A 12 2.84 0.23 -6.31
N ALA A 13 3.05 -0.07 -5.03
CA ALA A 13 2.02 -0.66 -4.18
C ALA A 13 0.80 0.27 -4.04
N ARG A 14 1.00 1.58 -3.82
CA ARG A 14 -0.13 2.52 -3.77
C ARG A 14 -0.91 2.60 -5.09
N GLU A 15 -0.20 2.57 -6.23
CA GLU A 15 -0.81 2.70 -7.57
C GLU A 15 -1.65 1.47 -7.91
N LEU A 16 -1.27 0.34 -7.34
CA LEU A 16 -2.00 -0.91 -7.42
C LEU A 16 -3.31 -0.84 -6.62
N VAL A 17 -3.26 -0.33 -5.39
CA VAL A 17 -4.39 -0.28 -4.45
C VAL A 17 -5.38 0.80 -4.85
N PHE A 18 -4.92 2.03 -5.03
CA PHE A 18 -5.76 3.22 -5.23
C PHE A 18 -6.08 3.48 -6.70
N ARG A 19 -6.19 2.42 -7.51
CA ARG A 19 -6.45 2.55 -8.94
C ARG A 19 -7.79 3.25 -9.14
N ASN A 20 -7.78 4.34 -9.89
CA ASN A 20 -8.94 5.22 -10.18
C ASN A 20 -9.35 6.17 -9.04
N ASP A 21 -8.64 6.19 -7.91
CA ASP A 21 -8.86 7.18 -6.86
C ASP A 21 -7.75 8.23 -6.89
N LEU A 22 -8.00 9.27 -7.69
CA LEU A 22 -7.04 10.34 -7.91
C LEU A 22 -6.68 11.09 -6.62
N LEU A 23 -7.63 11.22 -5.69
CA LEU A 23 -7.40 11.87 -4.40
C LEU A 23 -6.44 11.02 -3.56
N MET A 24 -6.73 9.72 -3.39
CA MET A 24 -5.85 8.84 -2.63
C MET A 24 -4.49 8.68 -3.29
N LEU A 25 -4.39 8.63 -4.61
CA LEU A 25 -3.11 8.61 -5.32
C LEU A 25 -2.28 9.88 -5.05
N ALA A 26 -2.92 11.05 -5.00
CA ALA A 26 -2.26 12.32 -4.72
C ALA A 26 -1.80 12.43 -3.26
N GLU A 27 -2.67 12.11 -2.31
CA GLU A 27 -2.37 12.25 -0.88
C GLU A 27 -1.39 11.19 -0.40
N SER A 28 -1.54 9.92 -0.81
CA SER A 28 -0.55 8.88 -0.50
C SER A 28 0.83 9.19 -1.09
N ARG A 29 0.90 9.85 -2.26
CA ARG A 29 2.17 10.34 -2.81
C ARG A 29 2.81 11.40 -1.94
N ARG A 30 2.03 12.36 -1.45
CA ARG A 30 2.52 13.44 -0.58
C ARG A 30 3.05 12.86 0.71
N GLU A 31 2.30 11.96 1.33
CA GLU A 31 2.67 11.37 2.61
C GLU A 31 3.95 10.52 2.50
N LEU A 32 4.02 9.64 1.50
CA LEU A 32 5.23 8.85 1.26
C LEU A 32 6.44 9.73 0.94
N ARG A 33 6.27 10.82 0.19
CA ARG A 33 7.37 11.76 -0.05
C ARG A 33 7.80 12.46 1.24
N ARG A 34 6.85 12.90 2.07
CA ARG A 34 7.09 13.55 3.35
C ARG A 34 7.91 12.64 4.28
N TYR A 35 7.44 11.40 4.48
CA TYR A 35 8.12 10.40 5.32
C TYR A 35 9.60 10.20 4.92
N PHE A 36 9.88 10.03 3.63
CA PHE A 36 11.26 9.84 3.15
C PHE A 36 12.12 11.10 3.27
N LEU A 37 11.53 12.29 3.15
CA LEU A 37 12.25 13.56 3.32
C LEU A 37 12.57 13.83 4.79
N GLU A 38 11.63 13.57 5.69
CA GLU A 38 11.82 13.72 7.15
C GLU A 38 12.95 12.81 7.66
N ASN A 39 13.06 11.59 7.10
CA ASN A 39 14.07 10.61 7.51
C ASN A 39 15.35 10.63 6.66
N ARG A 40 15.51 11.57 5.72
CA ARG A 40 16.61 11.56 4.73
C ARG A 40 18.02 11.63 5.33
N ASN A 41 18.14 12.22 6.52
CA ASN A 41 19.40 12.50 7.20
C ASN A 41 19.68 11.51 8.35
N VAL A 42 18.83 10.50 8.55
CA VAL A 42 19.05 9.48 9.58
C VAL A 42 20.28 8.66 9.20
N SER A 43 21.28 8.64 10.08
CA SER A 43 22.52 7.87 9.90
C SER A 43 22.71 6.78 10.96
N ASP A 44 21.87 6.78 12.01
CA ASP A 44 21.89 5.74 13.03
C ASP A 44 21.47 4.38 12.43
N PRO A 45 22.33 3.33 12.52
CA PRO A 45 22.06 2.04 11.90
C PRO A 45 20.78 1.36 12.41
N GLU A 46 20.50 1.42 13.71
CA GLU A 46 19.30 0.80 14.29
C GLU A 46 18.04 1.54 13.84
N LYS A 47 18.06 2.87 13.85
CA LYS A 47 16.94 3.65 13.31
C LYS A 47 16.72 3.39 11.82
N LEU A 48 17.78 3.28 11.02
CA LEU A 48 17.67 2.95 9.59
C LEU A 48 17.04 1.57 9.39
N LYS A 49 17.42 0.59 10.19
CA LYS A 49 16.84 -0.76 10.14
C LYS A 49 15.35 -0.73 10.45
N GLN A 50 14.94 -0.02 11.50
CA GLN A 50 13.53 0.14 11.84
C GLN A 50 12.74 0.81 10.72
N LEU A 51 13.24 1.91 10.16
CA LEU A 51 12.58 2.62 9.06
C LEU A 51 12.42 1.74 7.80
N MET A 52 13.38 0.86 7.52
CA MET A 52 13.24 -0.10 6.42
C MET A 52 12.19 -1.17 6.72
N GLN A 53 12.12 -1.64 7.97
CA GLN A 53 11.10 -2.60 8.40
C GLN A 53 9.69 -1.99 8.29
N ASP A 54 9.51 -0.74 8.74
CA ASP A 54 8.23 -0.02 8.61
C ASP A 54 7.80 0.10 7.14
N VAL A 55 8.75 0.35 6.23
CA VAL A 55 8.49 0.42 4.78
C VAL A 55 8.09 -0.94 4.20
N ASP A 56 8.74 -2.02 4.65
CA ASP A 56 8.43 -3.37 4.17
C ASP A 56 7.04 -3.82 4.66
N GLU A 57 6.69 -3.53 5.92
CA GLU A 57 5.35 -3.79 6.46
C GLU A 57 4.27 -2.98 5.73
N ALA A 58 4.51 -1.68 5.51
CA ALA A 58 3.58 -0.84 4.77
C ALA A 58 3.38 -1.32 3.31
N GLU A 59 4.43 -1.84 2.66
CA GLU A 59 4.30 -2.44 1.33
C GLU A 59 3.42 -3.70 1.38
N GLU A 60 3.65 -4.59 2.35
CA GLU A 60 2.89 -5.82 2.50
C GLU A 60 1.41 -5.53 2.74
N MET A 61 1.11 -4.61 3.65
CA MET A 61 -0.26 -4.17 3.93
C MET A 61 -0.95 -3.64 2.67
N LEU A 62 -0.30 -2.73 1.94
CA LEU A 62 -0.85 -2.20 0.69
C LEU A 62 -1.11 -3.32 -0.32
N ARG A 63 -0.18 -4.25 -0.51
CA ARG A 63 -0.31 -5.27 -1.55
C ARG A 63 -1.36 -6.33 -1.24
N HIS A 64 -1.52 -6.69 0.02
CA HIS A 64 -2.21 -7.92 0.40
C HIS A 64 -3.41 -7.74 1.33
N GLN A 65 -3.44 -6.65 2.09
CA GLN A 65 -4.40 -6.48 3.19
C GLN A 65 -5.41 -5.35 2.93
N ILE A 66 -5.11 -4.41 2.03
CA ILE A 66 -5.98 -3.28 1.73
C ILE A 66 -6.76 -3.53 0.44
N VAL A 67 -8.08 -3.65 0.57
CA VAL A 67 -9.03 -3.69 -0.56
C VAL A 67 -9.67 -2.31 -0.71
N GLN A 68 -9.63 -1.76 -1.93
CA GLN A 68 -10.31 -0.49 -2.22
C GLN A 68 -11.79 -0.72 -2.54
N GLY A 69 -12.68 -0.07 -1.79
CA GLY A 69 -14.10 0.03 -2.13
C GLY A 69 -14.39 1.29 -2.94
N GLU A 70 -15.03 1.13 -4.10
CA GLU A 70 -15.52 2.24 -4.92
C GLU A 70 -17.03 2.39 -4.72
N ARG A 71 -17.48 3.57 -4.29
CA ARG A 71 -18.91 3.84 -4.11
C ARG A 71 -19.61 3.94 -5.48
N LYS A 72 -20.65 3.15 -5.69
CA LYS A 72 -21.44 3.12 -6.95
C LYS A 72 -22.82 3.76 -6.84
N GLY A 73 -23.29 4.04 -5.62
CA GLY A 73 -24.58 4.67 -5.35
C GLY A 73 -24.77 4.93 -3.85
N ASP A 74 -26.02 5.14 -3.44
CA ASP A 74 -26.34 5.27 -2.02
C ASP A 74 -26.29 3.91 -1.33
N GLY A 75 -25.28 3.72 -0.48
CA GLY A 75 -25.07 2.49 0.29
C GLY A 75 -24.31 1.37 -0.44
N GLU A 76 -24.09 1.48 -1.75
CA GLU A 76 -23.43 0.43 -2.54
C GLU A 76 -21.95 0.71 -2.79
N TYR A 77 -21.10 -0.28 -2.47
CA TYR A 77 -19.66 -0.26 -2.70
C TYR A 77 -19.21 -1.47 -3.51
N ALA A 78 -18.53 -1.23 -4.62
CA ALA A 78 -17.84 -2.26 -5.39
C ALA A 78 -16.42 -2.43 -4.86
N MET A 79 -16.08 -3.64 -4.39
CA MET A 79 -14.74 -3.94 -3.88
C MET A 79 -13.81 -4.36 -5.03
N ASN A 80 -12.65 -3.72 -5.13
CA ASN A 80 -11.61 -4.09 -6.09
C ASN A 80 -10.71 -5.20 -5.52
N ILE A 81 -11.22 -6.43 -5.52
CA ILE A 81 -10.51 -7.60 -4.99
C ILE A 81 -9.75 -8.29 -6.13
N ASP A 82 -8.42 -8.36 -6.00
CA ASP A 82 -7.56 -9.21 -6.84
C ASP A 82 -7.21 -10.55 -6.15
N PRO A 83 -7.59 -11.70 -6.76
CA PRO A 83 -7.19 -13.08 -6.46
C PRO A 83 -5.77 -13.37 -6.07
N THR A 84 -4.87 -12.77 -6.81
CA THR A 84 -3.45 -13.08 -6.75
C THR A 84 -2.77 -12.37 -5.60
N ARG A 85 -3.49 -11.46 -4.92
CA ARG A 85 -2.90 -10.50 -3.98
C ARG A 85 -3.60 -10.49 -2.64
N HIS A 86 -4.93 -10.49 -2.62
CA HIS A 86 -5.67 -10.43 -1.37
C HIS A 86 -5.85 -11.84 -0.80
N VAL A 87 -5.43 -12.06 0.43
CA VAL A 87 -5.65 -13.32 1.16
C VAL A 87 -6.87 -13.16 2.05
N THR A 88 -7.87 -14.03 1.88
CA THR A 88 -9.08 -14.02 2.71
C THR A 88 -8.90 -14.98 3.89
N MET A 89 -9.13 -14.53 5.12
CA MET A 89 -9.04 -15.38 6.33
C MET A 89 -10.33 -16.16 6.69
N ASP A 90 -11.45 -16.06 5.95
CA ASP A 90 -12.70 -16.84 6.23
C ASP A 90 -13.72 -16.88 5.05
N PRO A 91 -14.75 -17.76 5.02
CA PRO A 91 -14.76 -19.02 4.29
C PRO A 91 -15.79 -19.06 3.13
N ASN A 92 -16.59 -17.99 2.93
CA ASN A 92 -17.58 -17.89 1.84
C ASN A 92 -17.04 -17.23 0.56
N LYS A 93 -15.73 -16.95 0.59
CA LYS A 93 -14.76 -17.14 -0.52
C LYS A 93 -14.85 -16.21 -1.74
N LEU A 94 -13.78 -15.45 -1.95
CA LEU A 94 -12.92 -15.45 -3.15
C LEU A 94 -11.69 -14.56 -2.90
N PRO A 95 -10.49 -14.92 -3.40
CA PRO A 95 -10.19 -14.45 -4.76
C PRO A 95 -9.37 -15.50 -5.60
N GLY A 96 -9.87 -15.85 -6.81
CA GLY A 96 -9.29 -16.82 -7.77
C GLY A 96 -9.96 -18.19 -7.94
N GLN A 97 -11.25 -18.34 -7.61
CA GLN A 97 -11.96 -19.63 -7.47
C GLN A 97 -11.90 -20.38 -8.80
N LYS A 98 -11.48 -21.65 -8.72
CA LYS A 98 -12.35 -22.72 -9.19
C LYS A 98 -13.08 -23.29 -7.98
#